data_AF-A0A7X8BNW9-F1
#
_entry.id   AF-A0A7X8BNW9-F1
#
_cell.length_a   1.000
_cell.length_b   1.000
_cell.length_c   1.000
_cell.angle_alpha   90.00
_cell.angle_beta   90.00
_cell.angle_gamma   90.00
#
_symmetry.space_group_name_H-M   'P 1'
#
loop_
_entity.id
_entity.type
_entity.pdbx_description
1 polymer ?
#
loop_
_entity_poly.entity_id
_entity_poly.type
_entity_poly.pdbx_seq_one_letter_code
_entity_poly.pdbx_strand_id
1 'polypeptide(L)'
;PDYSRSVQFNYQMNPHVVVLKLFPGISEEVVAAHLNIPGLRGLVLETYGSGNSPITPWFIKLLKGAIDRGIIIVNVTQCLYGSVEMHRYENGRQLEKLGVVSGHDITTEAALAKLMILLGPEEASKVSRLMEASLRGEMTVRRQG
;
A
#
# COMPACT_ATOMS: atom_id res chain seq x y z
N PRO A 1 -21.78 -4.45 -16.49
CA PRO A 1 -22.20 -5.44 -15.47
C PRO A 1 -22.92 -6.59 -16.14
N ASP A 2 -22.63 -7.83 -15.73
CA ASP A 2 -23.33 -9.02 -16.22
C ASP A 2 -24.48 -9.34 -15.25
N TYR A 3 -25.70 -9.00 -15.65
CA TYR A 3 -26.90 -9.18 -14.82
C TYR A 3 -27.42 -10.62 -14.78
N SER A 4 -26.78 -11.56 -15.51
CA SER A 4 -27.15 -12.97 -15.52
C SER A 4 -26.54 -13.77 -14.35
N ARG A 5 -25.57 -13.19 -13.63
CA ARG A 5 -24.88 -13.85 -12.52
C ARG A 5 -25.54 -13.53 -11.19
N SER A 6 -25.66 -14.54 -10.33
CA SER A 6 -26.06 -14.33 -8.94
C SER A 6 -25.05 -13.46 -8.20
N VAL A 7 -25.54 -12.52 -7.39
CA VAL A 7 -24.71 -11.68 -6.53
C VAL A 7 -24.00 -12.55 -5.50
N GLN A 8 -22.70 -12.30 -5.33
CA GLN A 8 -21.89 -12.90 -4.26
C GLN A 8 -21.43 -11.78 -3.32
N PHE A 9 -21.77 -11.93 -2.05
CA PHE A 9 -21.33 -11.01 -1.00
C PHE A 9 -20.05 -11.53 -0.35
N ASN A 10 -19.04 -10.68 -0.24
CA ASN A 10 -17.86 -10.95 0.59
C ASN A 10 -17.95 -10.11 1.86
N TYR A 11 -18.02 -10.78 3.01
CA TYR A 11 -18.07 -10.15 4.33
C TYR A 11 -16.73 -10.23 5.07
N GLN A 12 -15.71 -10.88 4.49
CA GLN A 12 -14.41 -11.02 5.12
C GLN A 12 -13.61 -9.74 4.95
N MET A 13 -13.18 -9.18 6.08
CA MET A 13 -12.38 -7.97 6.16
C MET A 13 -11.39 -8.11 7.30
N ASN A 14 -10.11 -7.86 7.03
CA ASN A 14 -9.08 -7.87 8.06
C ASN A 14 -8.85 -6.45 8.61
N PRO A 15 -9.16 -6.18 9.89
CA PRO A 15 -9.03 -4.85 10.46
C PRO A 15 -7.60 -4.51 10.89
N HIS A 16 -6.66 -5.45 10.84
CA HIS A 16 -5.27 -5.23 11.24
C HIS A 16 -4.46 -4.50 10.16
N VAL A 17 -4.93 -3.30 9.83
CA VAL A 17 -4.30 -2.37 8.90
C VAL A 17 -4.13 -1.01 9.55
N VAL A 18 -3.20 -0.20 9.05
CA VAL A 18 -3.04 1.19 9.51
C VAL A 18 -2.69 2.09 8.33
N VAL A 19 -2.95 3.39 8.47
CA VAL A 19 -2.48 4.43 7.54
C VAL A 19 -1.36 5.20 8.24
N LEU A 20 -0.21 5.32 7.59
CA LEU A 20 0.89 6.17 8.05
C LEU A 20 1.12 7.29 7.05
N LYS A 21 0.84 8.52 7.49
CA LYS A 21 1.15 9.73 6.74
C LYS A 21 2.57 10.18 7.01
N LEU A 22 3.38 10.32 5.97
CA LEU A 22 4.70 10.93 6.10
C LEU A 22 4.59 12.45 6.24
N PHE A 23 5.44 13.06 7.06
CA PHE A 23 5.56 14.51 7.17
C PHE A 23 7.01 14.90 7.48
N PRO A 24 7.46 16.11 7.10
CA PRO A 24 8.82 16.54 7.40
C PRO A 24 9.12 16.45 8.89
N GLY A 25 10.19 15.74 9.26
CA GLY A 25 10.55 15.50 10.65
C GLY A 25 9.88 14.28 11.31
N ILE A 26 9.18 13.43 10.55
CA ILE A 26 8.72 12.13 11.07
C ILE A 26 9.90 11.35 11.65
N SER A 27 9.75 10.86 12.88
CA SER A 27 10.83 10.24 13.64
C SER A 27 10.86 8.72 13.48
N GLU A 28 11.98 8.10 13.82
CA GLU A 28 12.14 6.65 13.82
C GLU A 28 11.13 5.96 14.74
N GLU A 29 10.88 6.55 15.90
CA GLU A 29 9.96 6.03 16.92
C GLU A 29 8.51 5.99 16.41
N VAL A 30 8.08 7.03 15.68
CA VAL A 30 6.72 7.07 15.12
C VAL A 30 6.54 5.94 14.10
N VAL A 31 7.49 5.78 13.18
CA VAL A 31 7.43 4.74 12.15
C VAL A 31 7.51 3.35 12.78
N ALA A 32 8.43 3.16 13.74
CA ALA A 32 8.57 1.91 14.46
C ALA A 32 7.31 1.56 15.25
N ALA A 33 6.67 2.52 15.93
CA ALA A 33 5.44 2.30 16.67
C ALA A 33 4.32 1.78 15.76
N HIS A 34 4.14 2.36 14.57
CA HIS A 34 3.14 1.89 13.60
C HIS A 34 3.47 0.48 13.09
N LEU A 35 4.71 0.23 12.66
CA LEU A 35 5.10 -1.06 12.08
C LEU A 35 5.13 -2.21 13.08
N ASN A 36 5.17 -1.90 14.38
CA ASN A 36 5.17 -2.88 15.47
C ASN A 36 3.82 -2.98 16.20
N ILE A 37 2.74 -2.41 15.64
CA ILE A 37 1.38 -2.65 16.14
C ILE A 37 1.14 -4.17 16.18
N PRO A 38 0.75 -4.75 17.34
CA PRO A 38 0.54 -6.18 17.46
C PRO A 38 -0.49 -6.70 16.45
N GLY A 39 -0.09 -7.74 15.69
CA GLY A 39 -0.94 -8.37 14.69
C GLY A 39 -1.12 -7.58 13.39
N LEU A 40 -0.41 -6.46 13.18
CA LEU A 40 -0.49 -5.68 11.95
C LEU A 40 -0.19 -6.57 10.72
N ARG A 41 -1.06 -6.47 9.71
CA ARG A 41 -0.96 -7.22 8.44
C ARG A 41 -0.76 -6.32 7.23
N GLY A 42 -1.20 -5.07 7.30
CA GLY A 42 -1.08 -4.12 6.18
C GLY A 42 -0.85 -2.68 6.63
N LEU A 43 -0.16 -1.92 5.79
CA LEU A 43 0.10 -0.50 5.98
C LEU A 43 -0.19 0.23 4.67
N VAL A 44 -1.02 1.27 4.73
CA VAL A 44 -1.09 2.29 3.67
C VAL A 44 -0.12 3.41 4.04
N LEU A 45 0.93 3.58 3.25
CA LEU A 45 1.96 4.60 3.45
C LEU A 45 1.66 5.80 2.55
N GLU A 46 1.22 6.92 3.12
CA GLU A 46 1.02 8.16 2.35
C GLU A 46 2.34 8.91 2.20
N THR A 47 2.86 8.94 0.98
CA THR A 47 4.13 9.57 0.61
C THR A 47 3.93 10.88 -0.15
N TYR A 48 5.01 11.64 -0.32
CA TYR A 48 4.93 12.94 -0.97
C TYR A 48 4.84 12.84 -2.49
N GLY A 49 4.02 13.70 -3.10
CA GLY A 49 4.02 13.89 -4.55
C GLY A 49 3.79 12.58 -5.31
N SER A 50 4.73 12.19 -6.17
CA SER A 50 4.62 11.00 -7.01
C SER A 50 5.06 9.69 -6.32
N GLY A 51 5.09 9.62 -5.00
CA GLY A 51 5.48 8.40 -4.27
C GLY A 51 6.75 8.49 -3.41
N ASN A 52 7.25 9.69 -3.13
CA ASN A 52 8.56 9.90 -2.54
C ASN A 52 8.54 9.80 -1.01
N SER A 53 9.49 9.04 -0.46
CA SER A 53 9.69 8.84 0.97
C SER A 53 11.11 9.26 1.40
N PRO A 54 11.37 9.41 2.71
CA PRO A 54 12.71 9.40 3.25
C PRO A 54 13.45 8.12 2.86
N ILE A 55 14.73 8.23 2.55
CA ILE A 55 15.60 7.08 2.22
C ILE A 55 16.71 6.89 3.27
N THR A 56 16.50 7.41 4.48
CA THR A 56 17.45 7.24 5.58
C THR A 56 17.62 5.75 5.92
N PRO A 57 18.83 5.31 6.33
CA PRO A 57 19.07 3.89 6.60
C PRO A 57 18.12 3.27 7.63
N TRP A 58 17.75 4.02 8.66
CA TRP A 58 16.80 3.55 9.68
C TRP A 58 15.40 3.31 9.09
N PHE A 59 14.92 4.19 8.20
CA PHE A 59 13.59 4.09 7.61
C PHE A 59 13.50 2.86 6.71
N ILE A 60 14.50 2.69 5.85
CA ILE A 60 14.63 1.53 4.97
C ILE A 60 14.72 0.23 5.76
N LYS A 61 15.50 0.21 6.86
CA LYS A 61 15.60 -0.95 7.75
C LYS A 61 14.26 -1.30 8.40
N LEU A 62 13.51 -0.30 8.87
CA LEU A 62 12.18 -0.51 9.46
C LEU A 62 11.19 -1.07 8.44
N LEU A 63 11.10 -0.49 7.24
CA LEU A 63 10.23 -0.99 6.18
C LEU A 63 10.60 -2.41 5.77
N LYS A 64 11.89 -2.69 5.54
CA LYS A 64 12.35 -4.04 5.21
C LYS A 64 11.98 -5.03 6.31
N GLY A 65 12.23 -4.70 7.57
CA GLY A 65 11.90 -5.56 8.69
C GLY A 65 10.40 -5.84 8.83
N ALA A 66 9.54 -4.89 8.45
CA ALA A 66 8.10 -5.10 8.42
C ALA A 66 7.66 -6.02 7.25
N ILE A 67 8.23 -5.81 6.06
CA ILE A 67 7.97 -6.64 4.88
C ILE A 67 8.44 -8.09 5.12
N ASP A 68 9.62 -8.27 5.74
CA ASP A 68 10.15 -9.59 6.12
C ASP A 68 9.23 -10.32 7.12
N ARG A 69 8.44 -9.60 7.92
CA ARG A 69 7.39 -10.16 8.80
C ARG A 69 6.06 -10.43 8.09
N GLY A 70 5.97 -10.15 6.79
CA GLY A 70 4.76 -10.34 5.97
C GLY A 70 3.75 -9.18 6.04
N ILE A 71 4.16 -7.99 6.52
CA ILE A 71 3.31 -6.80 6.47
C ILE A 71 3.32 -6.25 5.04
N ILE A 72 2.14 -6.11 4.44
CA ILE A 72 1.99 -5.55 3.10
C ILE A 72 1.97 -4.03 3.20
N ILE A 73 2.92 -3.36 2.55
CA ILE A 73 3.01 -1.91 2.54
C ILE A 73 2.58 -1.40 1.17
N VAL A 74 1.56 -0.55 1.13
CA VAL A 74 1.01 0.05 -0.10
C VAL A 74 1.37 1.53 -0.11
N ASN A 75 2.11 1.97 -1.11
CA ASN A 75 2.51 3.36 -1.27
C ASN A 75 1.42 4.14 -2.01
N VAL A 76 0.84 5.14 -1.36
CA VAL A 76 -0.15 6.07 -1.94
C VAL A 76 0.36 7.51 -1.85
N THR A 77 -0.13 8.39 -2.72
CA THR A 77 0.23 9.81 -2.68
C THR A 77 -0.63 10.57 -1.67
N GLN A 78 -0.05 11.57 -1.01
CA GLN A 78 -0.79 12.56 -0.22
C GLN A 78 -1.56 13.57 -1.08
N CYS A 79 -1.28 13.66 -2.37
CA CYS A 79 -1.93 14.60 -3.28
C CYS A 79 -3.36 14.15 -3.58
N LEU A 80 -4.33 15.07 -3.49
CA LEU A 80 -5.74 14.81 -3.84
C LEU A 80 -5.93 14.33 -5.28
N TYR A 81 -5.07 14.82 -6.18
CA TYR A 81 -5.01 14.43 -7.58
C TYR A 81 -3.57 14.09 -7.94
N GLY A 82 -3.38 12.99 -8.66
CA GLY A 82 -2.06 12.50 -9.05
C GLY A 82 -1.94 11.00 -8.87
N SER A 83 -0.77 10.46 -9.21
CA SER A 83 -0.48 9.04 -9.13
C SER A 83 0.90 8.81 -8.52
N VAL A 84 1.04 7.73 -7.76
CA VAL A 84 2.34 7.17 -7.42
C VAL A 84 2.98 6.61 -8.69
N GLU A 85 4.17 7.11 -9.02
CA GLU A 85 4.97 6.69 -10.18
C GLU A 85 6.32 6.18 -9.67
N MET A 86 6.34 5.00 -9.04
CA MET A 86 7.55 4.51 -8.36
C MET A 86 8.76 4.35 -9.30
N HIS A 87 8.55 4.04 -10.58
CA HIS A 87 9.67 3.88 -11.53
C HIS A 87 10.33 5.20 -11.97
N ARG A 88 9.66 6.35 -11.77
CA ARG A 88 10.11 7.64 -12.29
C ARG A 88 11.27 8.26 -11.51
N TYR A 89 11.39 7.94 -10.22
CA TYR A 89 12.39 8.52 -9.32
C TYR A 89 13.13 7.43 -8.52
N GLU A 90 14.38 7.71 -8.14
CA GLU A 90 15.24 6.76 -7.42
C GLU A 90 14.60 6.26 -6.12
N ASN A 91 13.93 7.15 -5.37
CA ASN A 91 13.27 6.82 -4.11
C ASN A 91 12.14 5.80 -4.31
N GLY A 92 11.33 5.98 -5.35
CA GLY A 92 10.25 5.04 -5.67
C GLY A 92 10.78 3.66 -6.07
N ARG A 93 11.84 3.62 -6.89
CA ARG A 93 12.52 2.36 -7.26
C ARG A 93 13.10 1.65 -6.05
N GLN A 94 13.59 2.38 -5.07
CA GLN A 94 14.12 1.79 -3.84
C GLN A 94 13.00 1.15 -3.01
N LEU A 95 11.84 1.81 -2.87
CA LEU A 95 10.68 1.22 -2.20
C LEU A 95 10.17 -0.02 -2.93
N GLU A 96 10.07 0.02 -4.26
CA GLU A 96 9.68 -1.11 -5.08
C GLU A 96 10.62 -2.31 -4.89
N LYS A 97 11.94 -2.08 -4.93
CA LYS A 97 12.96 -3.12 -4.68
C LYS A 97 12.87 -3.73 -3.28
N LEU A 98 12.36 -3.00 -2.29
CA LEU A 98 12.11 -3.51 -0.95
C LEU A 98 10.87 -4.40 -0.87
N GLY A 99 9.98 -4.35 -1.86
CA GLY A 99 8.69 -5.06 -1.87
C GLY A 99 7.50 -4.18 -1.47
N VAL A 100 7.65 -2.85 -1.47
CA VAL A 100 6.51 -1.93 -1.29
C VAL A 100 5.68 -1.93 -2.58
N VAL A 101 4.35 -2.02 -2.40
CA VAL A 101 3.38 -2.14 -3.48
C VAL A 101 2.95 -0.77 -3.98
N SER A 102 2.83 -0.59 -5.30
CA SER A 102 2.31 0.65 -5.88
C SER A 102 0.81 0.81 -5.62
N GLY A 103 0.38 1.95 -5.10
CA GLY A 103 -1.02 2.34 -5.09
C GLY A 103 -1.50 2.98 -6.39
N HIS A 104 -0.60 3.35 -7.31
CA HIS A 104 -0.95 4.14 -8.50
C HIS A 104 -1.74 5.42 -8.14
N ASP A 105 -2.89 5.65 -8.76
CA ASP A 105 -3.81 6.78 -8.54
C ASP A 105 -4.99 6.42 -7.61
N ILE A 106 -4.91 5.31 -6.87
CA ILE A 106 -5.94 4.96 -5.87
C ILE A 106 -5.99 6.02 -4.76
N THR A 107 -7.19 6.30 -4.24
CA THR A 107 -7.32 7.14 -3.04
C THR A 107 -6.89 6.36 -1.79
N THR A 108 -6.51 7.06 -0.71
CA THR A 108 -6.17 6.42 0.57
C THR A 108 -7.31 5.56 1.11
N GLU A 109 -8.56 6.02 1.02
CA GLU A 109 -9.74 5.30 1.48
C GLU A 109 -9.97 4.02 0.68
N ALA A 110 -9.84 4.10 -0.65
CA ALA A 110 -9.99 2.95 -1.52
C ALA A 110 -8.84 1.94 -1.31
N ALA A 111 -7.60 2.41 -1.12
CA ALA A 111 -6.47 1.55 -0.79
C ALA A 111 -6.67 0.82 0.54
N LEU A 112 -7.12 1.53 1.57
CA LEU A 112 -7.39 0.96 2.88
C LEU A 112 -8.48 -0.11 2.79
N ALA A 113 -9.63 0.21 2.19
CA ALA A 113 -10.74 -0.73 2.02
C ALA A 113 -10.33 -1.95 1.19
N LYS A 114 -9.63 -1.74 0.07
CA LYS A 114 -9.14 -2.82 -0.80
C LYS A 114 -8.16 -3.73 -0.06
N LEU A 115 -7.21 -3.16 0.67
CA LEU A 115 -6.23 -3.92 1.45
C LEU A 115 -6.90 -4.77 2.53
N MET A 116 -7.87 -4.20 3.25
CA MET A 116 -8.64 -4.91 4.29
C MET A 116 -9.45 -6.07 3.71
N ILE A 117 -10.11 -5.87 2.56
CA ILE A 117 -10.91 -6.90 1.88
C ILE A 117 -10.01 -8.01 1.35
N LEU A 118 -8.85 -7.69 0.78
CA LEU A 118 -7.92 -8.67 0.23
C LEU A 118 -7.24 -9.49 1.33
N LEU A 119 -6.86 -8.87 2.45
CA LEU A 119 -6.25 -9.55 3.60
C LEU A 119 -7.19 -10.49 4.37
N GLY A 120 -8.48 -10.50 4.06
CA GLY A 120 -9.45 -11.44 4.65
C GLY A 120 -9.27 -12.87 4.09
N PRO A 121 -9.53 -13.09 2.78
CA PRO A 121 -9.51 -14.41 2.16
C PRO A 121 -8.18 -14.81 1.51
N GLU A 122 -7.25 -13.88 1.27
CA GLU A 122 -6.11 -14.13 0.39
C GLU A 122 -4.76 -14.25 1.12
N GLU A 123 -3.87 -15.05 0.53
CA GLU A 123 -2.45 -15.13 0.91
C GLU A 123 -1.70 -13.85 0.52
N ALA A 124 -0.67 -13.50 1.30
CA ALA A 124 0.02 -12.21 1.17
C ALA A 124 0.56 -11.91 -0.24
N SER A 125 1.13 -12.90 -0.92
CA SER A 125 1.64 -12.74 -2.29
C SER A 125 0.53 -12.39 -3.30
N LYS A 126 -0.67 -12.95 -3.11
CA LYS A 126 -1.83 -12.66 -3.95
C LYS A 126 -2.40 -11.29 -3.61
N VAL A 127 -2.40 -10.88 -2.34
CA VAL A 127 -2.81 -9.54 -1.92
C VAL A 127 -1.94 -8.47 -2.59
N SER A 128 -0.61 -8.58 -2.54
CA SER A 128 0.29 -7.60 -3.17
C SER A 128 0.01 -7.43 -4.66
N ARG A 129 -0.13 -8.55 -5.39
CA ARG A 129 -0.46 -8.53 -6.82
C ARG A 129 -1.83 -7.91 -7.10
N LEU A 130 -2.84 -8.23 -6.29
CA LEU A 130 -4.20 -7.71 -6.47
C LEU A 130 -4.31 -6.23 -6.08
N MET A 131 -3.45 -5.74 -5.17
CA MET A 131 -3.37 -4.32 -4.85
C MET A 131 -2.95 -3.49 -6.06
N GLU A 132 -2.07 -3.98 -6.93
CA GLU A 132 -1.62 -3.29 -8.16
C GLU A 132 -2.58 -3.44 -9.36
N ALA A 133 -3.62 -4.27 -9.23
CA ALA A 133 -4.58 -4.51 -10.29
C ALA A 133 -5.91 -3.77 -10.03
N SER A 134 -6.47 -3.09 -11.03
CA SER A 134 -7.80 -2.48 -10.92
C SER A 134 -8.87 -3.58 -10.84
N LEU A 135 -9.58 -3.67 -9.71
CA LEU A 135 -10.61 -4.70 -9.49
C LEU A 135 -12.02 -4.17 -9.78
N ARG A 136 -12.28 -2.90 -9.48
CA ARG A 136 -13.58 -2.23 -9.55
C ARG A 136 -13.49 -0.81 -10.12
N GLY A 137 -12.39 -0.46 -10.79
CA GLY A 137 -12.18 0.88 -11.34
C GLY A 137 -11.60 1.87 -10.32
N GLU A 138 -11.09 1.38 -9.19
CA GLU A 138 -10.51 2.19 -8.12
C GLU A 138 -9.13 2.77 -8.47
N MET A 139 -8.52 2.30 -9.56
CA MET A 139 -7.23 2.78 -10.06
C MET A 139 -7.11 2.60 -11.58
N THR A 140 -6.27 3.42 -12.18
CA THR A 140 -5.83 3.38 -13.57
C THR A 140 -4.48 2.66 -13.66
N VAL A 141 -4.51 1.39 -14.06
CA VAL A 141 -3.27 0.63 -14.32
C VAL A 141 -2.80 0.93 -15.74
N ARG A 142 -1.71 1.69 -15.87
CA ARG A 142 -1.08 1.89 -17.18
C ARG A 142 -0.39 0.60 -17.60
N ARG A 143 -0.80 0.03 -18.75
CA ARG A 143 -0.05 -1.08 -19.37
C ARG A 143 1.32 -0.54 -19.77
N GLN A 144 2.39 -1.13 -19.25
CA GLN A 144 3.71 -0.97 -19.86
C GLN A 144 3.62 -1.62 -21.25
N GLY A 145 3.80 -0.81 -22.29
CA GLY A 145 3.98 -1.27 -23.66
C GLY A 145 5.39 -1.76 -23.89
#